data_AF-A1D0Q7-F1
#
_entry.id   AF-A1D0Q7-F1
#
_cell.length_a   1.000
_cell.length_b   1.000
_cell.length_c   1.000
_cell.angle_alpha   90.00
_cell.angle_beta   90.00
_cell.angle_gamma   90.00
#
_symmetry.space_group_name_H-M   'P 1'
#
loop_
_entity.id
_entity.type
_entity.pdbx_description
1 polymer ?
#
loop_
_entity_poly.entity_id
_entity_poly.type
_entity_poly.pdbx_seq_one_letter_code
_entity_poly.pdbx_strand_id
1 'polypeptide(L)'
;MVAFAGGSCTIKHTITNAAVNGGLFHLAARLARFTSSSFYADWAEDIWDWSAKSQLLNTDEWWVNDAVHASRCGNVLSEAGSLYNLGQYIRGTAYMYNATNAENPQWKTRLDSLLERIFNTFFDPWRGDGKVLVGYDDYGTNGDEYIAKGLFAADLAFVTMLAPYTAAEIIPRLQASAIAAARQCSGGDNHKICNIHWARNRPQSAWDSAESMEEQMSARRSSLPAWLCLRTSR
;
A
#
# COMPACT_ATOMS: atom_id res chain seq x y z
N MET A 1 8.83 13.83 11.17
CA MET A 1 8.85 15.27 10.81
C MET A 1 9.13 15.35 9.33
N VAL A 2 8.39 16.19 8.63
CA VAL A 2 8.30 16.26 7.17
C VAL A 2 9.45 17.10 6.60
N ALA A 3 10.09 16.63 5.54
CA ALA A 3 11.35 17.15 5.03
C ALA A 3 11.18 18.22 3.93
N PHE A 4 10.63 19.41 4.21
CA PHE A 4 10.47 20.41 3.13
C PHE A 4 10.71 21.86 3.54
N ALA A 5 11.82 22.40 3.04
CA ALA A 5 11.87 23.75 2.47
C ALA A 5 12.98 23.80 1.41
N GLY A 6 12.60 23.85 0.12
CA GLY A 6 13.46 24.36 -0.97
C GLY A 6 14.36 23.39 -1.73
N GLY A 7 14.00 22.10 -1.89
CA GLY A 7 14.76 21.17 -2.76
C GLY A 7 16.20 20.84 -2.32
N SER A 8 16.63 21.40 -1.19
CA SER A 8 17.94 21.23 -0.58
C SER A 8 17.87 20.17 0.52
N CYS A 9 18.75 19.18 0.45
CA CYS A 9 18.87 18.12 1.46
C CYS A 9 19.64 18.59 2.70
N THR A 10 19.36 19.80 3.19
CA THR A 10 19.95 20.33 4.42
C THR A 10 18.97 20.15 5.58
N ILE A 11 18.70 18.88 5.90
CA ILE A 11 17.80 18.52 7.01
C ILE A 11 18.66 18.25 8.26
N LYS A 12 18.30 18.88 9.39
CA LYS A 12 18.99 18.73 10.70
C LYS A 12 18.90 17.33 11.33
N HIS A 13 17.98 16.49 10.85
CA HIS A 13 17.77 15.12 11.35
C HIS A 13 18.27 14.08 10.35
N THR A 14 18.90 13.02 10.87
CA THR A 14 19.74 12.10 10.09
C THR A 14 18.96 11.05 9.30
N ILE A 15 17.69 10.79 9.64
CA ILE A 15 16.87 9.71 9.07
C ILE A 15 15.50 10.27 8.67
N THR A 16 15.01 9.85 7.51
CA THR A 16 13.64 10.13 7.04
C THR A 16 13.03 8.85 6.51
N ASN A 17 11.75 8.61 6.81
CA ASN A 17 11.05 7.37 6.48
C ASN A 17 9.85 7.56 5.55
N ALA A 18 9.46 6.48 4.90
CA ALA A 18 8.37 6.46 3.93
C ALA A 18 7.00 6.61 4.59
N ALA A 19 6.81 6.12 5.81
CA ALA A 19 5.53 6.22 6.51
C ALA A 19 5.06 7.68 6.66
N VAL A 20 5.96 8.58 7.03
CA VAL A 20 5.64 10.00 7.22
C VAL A 20 5.51 10.73 5.88
N ASN A 21 6.43 10.52 4.94
CA ASN A 21 6.40 11.23 3.65
C ASN A 21 5.27 10.73 2.74
N GLY A 22 5.06 9.42 2.68
CA GLY A 22 3.93 8.82 1.98
C GLY A 22 2.60 9.27 2.57
N GLY A 23 2.47 9.30 3.90
CA GLY A 23 1.28 9.80 4.57
C GLY A 23 0.98 11.28 4.25
N LEU A 24 2.02 12.12 4.22
CA LEU A 24 1.85 13.52 3.82
C LEU A 24 1.49 13.66 2.33
N PHE A 25 2.18 12.93 1.46
CA PHE A 25 1.91 12.91 0.02
C PHE A 25 0.45 12.54 -0.25
N HIS A 26 -0.03 11.46 0.36
CA HIS A 26 -1.41 11.02 0.25
C HIS A 26 -2.41 12.09 0.76
N LEU A 27 -2.12 12.74 1.89
CA LEU A 27 -2.96 13.82 2.40
C LEU A 27 -3.00 15.03 1.45
N ALA A 28 -1.84 15.47 0.95
CA ALA A 28 -1.73 16.56 -0.01
C ALA A 28 -2.49 16.25 -1.30
N ALA A 29 -2.30 15.08 -1.89
CA ALA A 29 -3.00 14.63 -3.08
C ALA A 29 -4.52 14.57 -2.88
N ARG A 30 -4.98 14.08 -1.72
CA ARG A 30 -6.41 14.05 -1.38
C ARG A 30 -6.99 15.46 -1.23
N LEU A 31 -6.26 16.37 -0.60
CA LEU A 31 -6.67 17.77 -0.47
C LEU A 31 -6.69 18.47 -1.83
N ALA A 32 -5.71 18.22 -2.70
CA ALA A 32 -5.67 18.72 -4.07
C ALA A 32 -6.94 18.31 -4.83
N ARG A 33 -7.29 17.02 -4.80
CA ARG A 33 -8.52 16.51 -5.43
C ARG A 33 -9.79 17.10 -4.81
N PHE A 34 -9.86 17.22 -3.49
CA PHE A 34 -11.09 17.65 -2.81
C PHE A 34 -11.35 19.15 -2.95
N THR A 35 -10.29 19.96 -2.92
CA THR A 35 -10.40 21.43 -2.94
C THR A 35 -10.16 22.02 -4.33
N SER A 36 -9.68 21.23 -5.29
CA SER A 36 -9.22 21.71 -6.60
C SER A 36 -8.14 22.82 -6.50
N SER A 37 -7.39 22.84 -5.40
CA SER A 37 -6.36 23.86 -5.16
C SER A 37 -5.01 23.41 -5.70
N SER A 38 -4.40 24.23 -6.55
CA SER A 38 -3.04 24.00 -7.08
C SER A 38 -2.01 23.96 -5.95
N PHE A 39 -2.19 24.73 -4.88
CA PHE A 39 -1.29 24.73 -3.74
C PHE A 39 -1.05 23.33 -3.18
N TYR A 40 -2.10 22.53 -2.97
CA TYR A 40 -1.93 21.16 -2.47
C TYR A 40 -1.39 20.21 -3.53
N ALA A 41 -1.68 20.45 -4.81
CA ALA A 41 -1.13 19.67 -5.92
C ALA A 41 0.39 19.88 -6.04
N ASP A 42 0.84 21.13 -5.97
CA ASP A 42 2.25 21.53 -6.00
C ASP A 42 3.01 20.89 -4.83
N TRP A 43 2.42 20.92 -3.63
CA TRP A 43 2.99 20.21 -2.48
C TRP A 43 3.09 18.69 -2.71
N ALA A 44 2.10 18.07 -3.33
CA ALA A 44 2.13 16.64 -3.61
C ALA A 44 3.23 16.28 -4.63
N GLU A 45 3.45 17.12 -5.65
CA GLU A 45 4.56 16.99 -6.60
C GLU A 45 5.91 17.17 -5.90
N ASP A 46 6.07 18.22 -5.09
CA ASP A 46 7.32 18.48 -4.34
C ASP A 46 7.69 17.30 -3.43
N ILE A 47 6.70 16.71 -2.75
CA ILE A 47 6.91 15.56 -1.89
C ILE A 47 7.32 14.33 -2.70
N TRP A 48 6.63 14.08 -3.81
CA TRP A 48 6.95 12.97 -4.71
C TRP A 48 8.37 13.10 -5.25
N ASP A 49 8.74 14.27 -5.78
CA ASP A 49 10.02 14.53 -6.40
C ASP A 49 11.17 14.43 -5.38
N TRP A 50 10.95 14.89 -4.15
CA TRP A 50 11.92 14.69 -3.08
C TRP A 50 12.06 13.21 -2.68
N SER A 51 10.95 12.47 -2.59
CA SER A 51 11.01 11.03 -2.31
C SER A 51 11.78 10.28 -3.40
N ALA A 52 11.56 10.64 -4.67
CA ALA A 52 12.30 10.08 -5.80
C ALA A 52 13.79 10.44 -5.75
N LYS A 53 14.11 11.73 -5.57
CA LYS A 53 15.49 12.24 -5.51
C LYS A 53 16.29 11.66 -4.35
N SER A 54 15.66 11.42 -3.20
CA SER A 54 16.30 10.88 -2.00
C SER A 54 16.45 9.35 -2.01
N GLN A 55 16.00 8.68 -3.07
CA GLN A 55 15.86 7.23 -3.16
C GLN A 55 14.90 6.61 -2.13
N LEU A 56 14.10 7.43 -1.43
CA LEU A 56 13.02 6.90 -0.59
C LEU A 56 11.95 6.22 -1.45
N LEU A 57 11.73 6.75 -2.66
CA LEU A 57 11.05 6.10 -3.76
C LEU A 57 12.08 5.82 -4.86
N ASN A 58 12.42 4.56 -5.09
CA ASN A 58 13.21 4.16 -6.24
C ASN A 58 12.30 4.12 -7.48
N THR A 59 12.46 5.05 -8.41
CA THR A 59 11.65 5.13 -9.63
C THR A 59 12.14 4.26 -10.77
N ASP A 60 13.33 3.67 -10.66
CA ASP A 60 13.82 2.65 -11.61
C ASP A 60 13.18 1.29 -11.31
N GLU A 61 13.05 0.96 -10.02
CA GLU A 61 12.45 -0.31 -9.55
C GLU A 61 10.97 -0.20 -9.14
N TRP A 62 10.45 1.03 -9.07
CA TRP A 62 9.13 1.36 -8.54
C TRP A 62 8.91 0.83 -7.11
N TRP A 63 9.93 0.99 -6.27
CA TRP A 63 9.96 0.49 -4.90
C TRP A 63 10.02 1.62 -3.88
N VAL A 64 9.33 1.46 -2.76
CA VAL A 64 9.37 2.43 -1.65
C VAL A 64 10.25 1.86 -0.54
N ASN A 65 11.42 2.45 -0.36
CA ASN A 65 12.32 2.11 0.73
C ASN A 65 11.73 2.61 2.05
N ASP A 66 11.99 1.90 3.15
CA ASP A 66 11.42 2.28 4.44
C ASP A 66 12.07 3.56 4.99
N ALA A 67 13.39 3.67 4.86
CA ALA A 67 14.11 4.83 5.37
C ALA A 67 15.37 5.17 4.56
N VAL A 68 15.72 6.46 4.58
CA VAL A 68 16.93 7.02 3.95
C VAL A 68 17.62 8.02 4.87
N HIS A 69 18.92 8.23 4.65
CA HIS A 69 19.62 9.34 5.25
C HIS A 69 19.27 10.67 4.57
N ALA A 70 18.51 11.50 5.29
CA ALA A 70 17.99 12.77 4.78
C ALA A 70 19.10 13.79 4.49
N SER A 71 20.17 13.78 5.29
CA SER A 71 21.31 14.70 5.17
C SER A 71 22.23 14.42 3.98
N ARG A 72 22.02 13.31 3.25
CA ARG A 72 22.87 12.90 2.12
C ARG A 72 22.10 12.67 0.81
N CYS A 73 20.80 13.00 0.76
CA CYS A 73 19.95 12.78 -0.42
C CYS A 73 20.00 11.36 -1.05
N GLY A 74 20.34 10.28 -0.34
CA GLY A 74 20.47 9.00 -1.06
C GLY A 74 21.42 7.97 -0.46
N ASN A 75 21.22 7.64 0.82
CA ASN A 75 21.70 6.36 1.33
C ASN A 75 20.50 5.63 1.91
N VAL A 76 20.07 4.58 1.23
CA VAL A 76 19.00 3.70 1.71
C VAL A 76 19.48 3.03 3.00
N LEU A 77 18.69 3.18 4.05
CA LEU A 77 18.94 2.60 5.37
C LEU A 77 18.23 1.26 5.52
N SER A 78 17.05 1.14 4.91
CA SER A 78 16.22 -0.04 4.96
C SER A 78 15.42 -0.14 3.67
N GLU A 79 15.65 -1.24 2.95
CA GLU A 79 14.91 -1.59 1.73
C GLU A 79 13.64 -2.39 2.02
N ALA A 80 13.34 -2.65 3.30
CA ALA A 80 12.16 -3.39 3.75
C ALA A 80 10.88 -2.55 3.60
N GLY A 81 10.55 -2.21 2.36
CA GLY A 81 9.36 -1.44 2.01
C GLY A 81 8.11 -2.16 2.47
N SER A 82 7.36 -1.56 3.38
CA SER A 82 6.16 -2.19 3.92
C SER A 82 4.94 -1.98 3.01
N LEU A 83 3.98 -2.91 3.10
CA LEU A 83 2.67 -2.78 2.41
C LEU A 83 1.96 -1.48 2.80
N TYR A 84 2.13 -1.02 4.05
CA TYR A 84 1.58 0.26 4.50
C TYR A 84 2.21 1.43 3.74
N ASN A 85 3.54 1.47 3.63
CA ASN A 85 4.24 2.53 2.90
C ASN A 85 3.81 2.57 1.43
N LEU A 86 3.78 1.42 0.76
CA LEU A 86 3.31 1.30 -0.63
C LEU A 86 1.85 1.76 -0.78
N GLY A 87 0.98 1.42 0.18
CA GLY A 87 -0.42 1.84 0.21
C GLY A 87 -0.59 3.37 0.23
N GLN A 88 0.27 4.09 0.95
CA GLN A 88 0.23 5.55 0.96
C GLN A 88 0.61 6.14 -0.40
N TYR A 89 1.70 5.66 -1.01
CA TYR A 89 2.14 6.17 -2.31
C TYR A 89 1.16 5.83 -3.43
N ILE A 90 0.63 4.60 -3.50
CA ILE A 90 -0.32 4.23 -4.56
C ILE A 90 -1.65 4.99 -4.47
N ARG A 91 -2.10 5.32 -3.25
CA ARG A 91 -3.29 6.16 -3.08
C ARG A 91 -3.01 7.59 -3.46
N GLY A 92 -1.89 8.14 -3.05
CA GLY A 92 -1.49 9.50 -3.43
C GLY A 92 -1.41 9.65 -4.95
N THR A 93 -0.79 8.70 -5.66
CA THR A 93 -0.73 8.72 -7.13
C THR A 93 -2.12 8.62 -7.77
N ALA A 94 -2.99 7.74 -7.27
CA ALA A 94 -4.36 7.65 -7.77
C ALA A 94 -5.18 8.94 -7.52
N TYR A 95 -4.97 9.60 -6.38
CA TYR A 95 -5.57 10.91 -6.10
C TYR A 95 -5.07 11.99 -7.05
N MET A 96 -3.76 12.05 -7.31
CA MET A 96 -3.18 13.02 -8.25
C MET A 96 -3.59 12.77 -9.70
N TYR A 97 -3.64 11.51 -10.12
CA TYR A 97 -4.17 11.12 -11.42
C TYR A 97 -5.63 11.59 -11.57
N ASN A 98 -6.47 11.35 -10.56
CA ASN A 98 -7.86 11.79 -10.62
C ASN A 98 -8.02 13.32 -10.49
N ALA A 99 -7.17 13.99 -9.70
CA ALA A 99 -7.19 15.45 -9.54
C ALA A 99 -6.80 16.20 -10.83
N THR A 100 -6.03 15.55 -11.71
CA THR A 100 -5.67 16.07 -13.04
C THR A 100 -6.66 15.62 -14.12
N ASN A 101 -7.91 15.35 -13.74
CA ASN A 101 -8.99 14.86 -14.61
C ASN A 101 -8.64 13.59 -15.40
N ALA A 102 -7.74 12.75 -14.87
CA ALA A 102 -7.26 11.54 -15.55
C ALA A 102 -6.51 11.82 -16.88
N GLU A 103 -6.08 13.06 -17.11
CA GLU A 103 -5.41 13.49 -18.35
C GLU A 103 -3.89 13.55 -18.23
N ASN A 104 -3.34 13.69 -17.01
CA ASN A 104 -1.89 13.77 -16.84
C ASN A 104 -1.23 12.38 -17.04
N PRO A 105 -0.46 12.18 -18.14
CA PRO A 105 0.14 10.89 -18.44
C PRO A 105 1.22 10.50 -17.43
N GLN A 106 1.86 11.48 -16.77
CA GLN A 106 2.90 11.23 -15.77
C GLN A 106 2.33 10.50 -14.55
N TRP A 107 1.21 10.98 -14.00
CA TRP A 107 0.57 10.34 -12.85
C TRP A 107 0.00 8.97 -13.18
N LYS A 108 -0.48 8.79 -14.41
CA LYS A 108 -0.88 7.47 -14.91
C LYS A 108 0.29 6.50 -14.93
N THR A 109 1.42 6.88 -15.54
CA THR A 109 2.63 6.04 -15.58
C THR A 109 3.12 5.71 -14.17
N ARG A 110 3.19 6.71 -13.28
CA ARG A 110 3.58 6.51 -11.88
C ARG A 110 2.67 5.51 -11.16
N LEU A 111 1.35 5.59 -11.37
CA LEU A 111 0.38 4.65 -10.79
C LEU A 111 0.54 3.23 -11.37
N ASP A 112 0.61 3.11 -12.69
CA ASP A 112 0.69 1.83 -13.39
C ASP A 112 1.98 1.08 -13.03
N SER A 113 3.11 1.76 -12.99
CA SER A 113 4.39 1.13 -12.65
C SER A 113 4.49 0.70 -11.18
N LEU A 114 3.90 1.47 -10.24
CA LEU A 114 3.77 1.03 -8.85
C LEU A 114 2.87 -0.22 -8.75
N LEU A 115 1.72 -0.23 -9.43
CA LEU A 115 0.80 -1.38 -9.46
C LEU A 115 1.48 -2.63 -10.00
N GLU A 116 2.23 -2.50 -11.09
CA GLU A 116 2.98 -3.61 -11.68
C GLU A 116 3.99 -4.20 -10.69
N ARG A 117 4.83 -3.35 -10.07
CA ARG A 117 5.78 -3.81 -9.04
C ARG A 117 5.06 -4.49 -7.86
N ILE A 118 3.96 -3.91 -7.40
CA ILE A 118 3.13 -4.48 -6.33
C ILE A 118 2.61 -5.86 -6.69
N PHE A 119 2.03 -6.02 -7.88
CA PHE A 119 1.46 -7.30 -8.31
C PHE A 119 2.53 -8.38 -8.45
N ASN A 120 3.69 -8.04 -9.01
CA ASN A 120 4.81 -8.97 -9.14
C ASN A 120 5.40 -9.39 -7.78
N THR A 121 5.28 -8.53 -6.75
CA THR A 121 5.87 -8.79 -5.43
C THR A 121 4.90 -9.47 -4.46
N PHE A 122 3.69 -8.94 -4.33
CA PHE A 122 2.74 -9.31 -3.26
C PHE A 122 1.56 -10.15 -3.75
N PHE A 123 1.50 -10.45 -5.05
CA PHE A 123 0.61 -11.45 -5.61
C PHE A 123 1.46 -12.49 -6.34
N ASP A 124 2.44 -13.06 -5.63
CA ASP A 124 3.41 -13.98 -6.22
C ASP A 124 2.79 -15.36 -6.49
N PRO A 125 3.13 -16.04 -7.60
CA PRO A 125 2.63 -17.38 -7.93
C PRO A 125 3.00 -18.48 -6.93
N TRP A 126 4.11 -18.35 -6.22
CA TRP A 126 4.67 -19.40 -5.36
C TRP A 126 3.97 -19.48 -4.00
N ARG A 127 3.53 -18.35 -3.44
CA ARG A 127 2.81 -18.30 -2.17
C ARG A 127 1.31 -18.09 -2.37
N GLY A 128 0.93 -17.14 -3.21
CA GLY A 128 -0.46 -16.66 -3.33
C GLY A 128 -1.21 -17.15 -4.57
N ASP A 129 -0.68 -18.13 -5.33
CA ASP A 129 -1.23 -18.56 -6.64
C ASP A 129 -1.43 -17.38 -7.62
N GLY A 130 -0.63 -16.31 -7.48
CA GLY A 130 -0.75 -15.13 -8.33
C GLY A 130 -1.95 -14.23 -8.02
N LYS A 131 -2.75 -14.57 -7.01
CA LYS A 131 -4.09 -14.00 -6.79
C LYS A 131 -4.34 -13.53 -5.36
N VAL A 132 -3.76 -14.20 -4.38
CA VAL A 132 -3.91 -13.89 -2.95
C VAL A 132 -2.80 -12.95 -2.52
N LEU A 133 -3.18 -11.85 -1.85
CA LEU A 133 -2.24 -10.90 -1.27
C LEU A 133 -1.40 -11.60 -0.19
N VAL A 134 -0.10 -11.58 -0.39
CA VAL A 134 0.90 -12.00 0.59
C VAL A 134 1.56 -10.77 1.21
N GLY A 135 2.02 -10.92 2.45
CA GLY A 135 2.85 -9.92 3.14
C GLY A 135 4.17 -10.53 3.59
N TYR A 136 5.04 -9.74 4.20
CA TYR A 136 6.34 -10.20 4.70
C TYR A 136 6.22 -11.32 5.75
N ASP A 137 5.13 -11.33 6.51
CA ASP A 137 4.76 -12.42 7.41
C ASP A 137 4.70 -13.79 6.68
N ASP A 138 4.29 -13.82 5.41
CA ASP A 138 4.27 -15.04 4.59
C ASP A 138 5.68 -15.49 4.14
N TYR A 139 6.73 -14.70 4.43
CA TYR A 139 8.15 -15.01 4.14
C TYR A 139 8.92 -15.44 5.40
N GLY A 140 8.27 -15.56 6.56
CA GLY A 140 8.91 -15.99 7.80
C GLY A 140 9.73 -14.91 8.49
N THR A 141 9.56 -13.65 8.09
CA THR A 141 10.03 -12.50 8.87
C THR A 141 8.93 -12.08 9.83
N ASN A 142 9.30 -11.78 11.08
CA ASN A 142 8.38 -11.12 12.01
C ASN A 142 8.14 -9.71 11.51
N GLY A 143 7.18 -9.56 10.60
CA GLY A 143 6.66 -8.26 10.23
C GLY A 143 5.76 -7.77 11.35
N ASP A 144 6.19 -6.76 12.11
CA ASP A 144 5.39 -6.10 13.15
C ASP A 144 4.16 -5.33 12.59
N GLU A 145 3.70 -5.66 11.38
CA GLU A 145 2.67 -4.94 10.64
C GLU A 145 1.54 -5.85 10.14
N TYR A 146 1.01 -6.76 10.97
CA TYR A 146 -0.10 -7.66 10.59
C TYR A 146 -1.33 -6.92 10.01
N ILE A 147 -1.56 -5.67 10.42
CA ILE A 147 -2.66 -4.85 9.91
C ILE A 147 -2.43 -4.36 8.46
N ALA A 148 -1.18 -4.33 7.98
CA ALA A 148 -0.82 -3.71 6.71
C ALA A 148 -1.49 -4.38 5.50
N LYS A 149 -1.64 -5.71 5.49
CA LYS A 149 -2.35 -6.42 4.40
C LYS A 149 -3.79 -5.92 4.24
N GLY A 150 -4.52 -5.76 5.34
CA GLY A 150 -5.90 -5.26 5.30
C GLY A 150 -5.99 -3.78 4.94
N LEU A 151 -5.06 -2.94 5.43
CA LEU A 151 -4.98 -1.53 5.00
C LEU A 151 -4.72 -1.43 3.50
N PHE A 152 -3.73 -2.18 3.01
CA PHE A 152 -3.34 -2.19 1.62
C PHE A 152 -4.43 -2.71 0.69
N ALA A 153 -5.16 -3.77 1.10
CA ALA A 153 -6.33 -4.25 0.37
C ALA A 153 -7.42 -3.17 0.22
N ALA A 154 -7.65 -2.38 1.28
CA ALA A 154 -8.55 -1.22 1.20
C ALA A 154 -7.98 -0.12 0.30
N ASP A 155 -6.67 0.11 0.34
CA ASP A 155 -6.01 1.12 -0.47
C ASP A 155 -6.12 0.82 -1.96
N LEU A 156 -5.90 -0.45 -2.38
CA LEU A 156 -6.13 -0.91 -3.75
C LEU A 156 -7.59 -0.71 -4.20
N ALA A 157 -8.56 -0.94 -3.32
CA ALA A 157 -9.95 -0.68 -3.65
C ALA A 157 -10.27 0.82 -3.80
N PHE A 158 -9.59 1.70 -3.07
CA PHE A 158 -9.70 3.13 -3.34
C PHE A 158 -9.09 3.51 -4.68
N VAL A 159 -8.00 2.85 -5.10
CA VAL A 159 -7.41 3.05 -6.43
C VAL A 159 -8.42 2.73 -7.52
N THR A 160 -9.21 1.65 -7.42
CA THR A 160 -10.23 1.34 -8.45
C THR A 160 -11.33 2.40 -8.54
N MET A 161 -11.65 3.09 -7.45
CA MET A 161 -12.63 4.17 -7.44
C MET A 161 -12.08 5.46 -8.06
N LEU A 162 -10.77 5.73 -7.93
CA LEU A 162 -10.10 6.94 -8.43
C LEU A 162 -9.57 6.78 -9.85
N ALA A 163 -9.18 5.56 -10.22
CA ALA A 163 -8.63 5.17 -11.51
C ALA A 163 -9.38 3.91 -12.01
N PRO A 164 -10.62 4.05 -12.52
CA PRO A 164 -11.48 2.91 -12.85
C PRO A 164 -10.91 1.90 -13.83
N TYR A 165 -9.98 2.30 -14.70
CA TYR A 165 -9.33 1.40 -15.65
C TYR A 165 -8.53 0.28 -14.97
N THR A 166 -8.11 0.48 -13.70
CA THR A 166 -7.37 -0.51 -12.91
C THR A 166 -8.26 -1.61 -12.31
N ALA A 167 -9.60 -1.42 -12.34
CA ALA A 167 -10.54 -2.29 -11.65
C ALA A 167 -10.50 -3.75 -12.13
N ALA A 168 -10.30 -3.95 -13.44
CA ALA A 168 -10.24 -5.29 -14.04
C ALA A 168 -9.09 -6.14 -13.49
N GLU A 169 -7.99 -5.50 -13.07
CA GLU A 169 -6.83 -6.19 -12.50
C GLU A 169 -6.88 -6.30 -10.97
N ILE A 170 -7.38 -5.25 -10.30
CA ILE A 170 -7.39 -5.18 -8.84
C ILE A 170 -8.53 -6.01 -8.23
N ILE A 171 -9.75 -5.92 -8.76
CA ILE A 171 -10.94 -6.53 -8.12
C ILE A 171 -10.81 -8.05 -7.96
N PRO A 172 -10.38 -8.82 -9.00
CA PRO A 172 -10.24 -10.27 -8.85
C PRO A 172 -9.23 -10.68 -7.77
N ARG A 173 -8.13 -9.92 -7.64
CA ARG A 173 -7.10 -10.11 -6.61
C ARG A 173 -7.63 -9.83 -5.20
N LEU A 174 -8.40 -8.75 -5.04
CA LEU A 174 -9.05 -8.43 -3.77
C LEU A 174 -10.09 -9.48 -3.37
N GLN A 175 -10.88 -9.99 -4.33
CA GLN A 175 -11.85 -11.06 -4.09
C GLN A 175 -11.17 -12.36 -3.65
N ALA A 176 -10.12 -12.78 -4.37
CA ALA A 176 -9.36 -13.97 -4.01
C ALA A 176 -8.74 -13.84 -2.61
N SER A 177 -8.17 -12.67 -2.30
CA SER A 177 -7.59 -12.37 -1.00
C SER A 177 -8.62 -12.38 0.13
N ALA A 178 -9.82 -11.82 -0.09
CA ALA A 178 -10.90 -11.81 0.90
C ALA A 178 -11.42 -13.24 1.19
N ILE A 179 -11.57 -14.07 0.16
CA ILE A 179 -11.96 -15.49 0.31
C ILE A 179 -10.88 -16.24 1.11
N ALA A 180 -9.61 -16.01 0.78
CA ALA A 180 -8.48 -16.63 1.45
C ALA A 180 -8.40 -16.20 2.94
N ALA A 181 -8.56 -14.91 3.23
CA ALA A 181 -8.62 -14.38 4.59
C ALA A 181 -9.77 -15.00 5.40
N ALA A 182 -10.97 -15.09 4.82
CA ALA A 182 -12.13 -15.68 5.49
C ALA A 182 -11.92 -17.15 5.85
N ARG A 183 -11.18 -17.92 5.01
CA ARG A 183 -10.83 -19.32 5.32
C ARG A 183 -9.89 -19.45 6.52
N GLN A 184 -9.11 -18.41 6.84
CA GLN A 184 -8.25 -18.39 8.02
C GLN A 184 -9.00 -18.02 9.31
N CYS A 185 -10.27 -17.59 9.22
CA CYS A 185 -11.11 -17.23 10.36
C CYS A 185 -11.81 -18.45 10.98
N SER A 186 -11.03 -19.48 11.35
CA SER A 186 -11.54 -20.73 11.92
C SER A 186 -10.92 -21.11 13.27
N GLY A 187 -10.07 -20.24 13.83
CA GLY A 187 -9.35 -20.48 15.08
C GLY A 187 -10.15 -20.15 16.34
N GLY A 188 -9.60 -20.54 17.49
CA GLY A 188 -10.17 -20.32 18.82
C GLY A 188 -11.39 -21.19 19.13
N ASP A 189 -11.82 -21.19 20.40
CA ASP A 189 -12.97 -21.98 20.88
C ASP A 189 -14.29 -21.61 20.20
N ASN A 190 -14.38 -20.39 19.67
CA ASN A 190 -15.58 -19.90 18.98
C ASN A 190 -15.50 -19.99 17.45
N HIS A 191 -14.41 -20.54 16.90
CA HIS A 191 -14.14 -20.66 15.45
C HIS A 191 -14.24 -19.35 14.67
N LYS A 192 -13.83 -18.23 15.26
CA LYS A 192 -13.90 -16.89 14.65
C LYS A 192 -12.56 -16.17 14.58
N ILE A 193 -11.52 -16.72 15.18
CA ILE A 193 -10.21 -16.08 15.18
C ILE A 193 -9.55 -16.28 13.81
N CYS A 194 -9.16 -15.17 13.19
CA CYS A 194 -8.48 -15.11 11.91
C CYS A 194 -6.96 -15.07 12.05
N ASN A 195 -6.25 -15.77 11.18
CA ASN A 195 -4.79 -15.66 11.01
C ASN A 195 -4.43 -14.82 9.79
N ILE A 196 -3.26 -14.18 9.82
CA ILE A 196 -2.74 -13.33 8.75
C ILE A 196 -2.23 -14.07 7.52
N HIS A 197 -1.87 -15.35 7.63
CA HIS A 197 -1.31 -16.18 6.57
C HIS A 197 -2.39 -16.69 5.58
N TRP A 198 -3.06 -15.75 4.92
CA TRP A 198 -4.19 -16.01 4.01
C TRP A 198 -3.85 -16.97 2.88
N ALA A 199 -2.62 -16.91 2.38
CA ALA A 199 -2.16 -17.70 1.25
C ALA A 199 -1.85 -19.17 1.60
N ARG A 200 -1.73 -19.51 2.89
CA ARG A 200 -1.50 -20.90 3.31
C ARG A 200 -2.78 -21.71 3.13
N ASN A 201 -2.73 -22.76 2.33
CA ASN A 201 -3.86 -23.66 2.09
C ASN A 201 -4.09 -24.67 3.24
N ARG A 202 -4.09 -24.19 4.48
CA ARG A 202 -4.44 -24.97 5.68
C ARG A 202 -5.25 -24.13 6.66
N PRO A 203 -6.26 -24.71 7.33
CA PRO A 203 -7.05 -24.01 8.36
C PRO A 203 -6.22 -23.72 9.61
N GLN A 204 -6.66 -22.72 10.38
CA GLN A 204 -5.93 -22.16 11.50
C GLN A 204 -5.56 -23.16 12.61
N SER A 205 -6.36 -24.22 12.77
CA SER A 205 -6.11 -25.27 13.77
C SER A 205 -4.77 -26.01 13.59
N ALA A 206 -4.07 -25.79 12.47
CA ALA A 206 -2.77 -26.39 12.18
C ALA A 206 -1.56 -25.54 12.61
N TRP A 207 -1.73 -24.23 12.90
CA TRP A 207 -0.62 -23.32 13.16
C TRP A 207 -1.00 -22.16 14.08
N ASP A 208 -0.20 -21.97 15.13
CA ASP A 208 -0.06 -20.79 15.98
C ASP A 208 -1.33 -20.19 16.61
N SER A 209 -1.18 -19.69 17.84
CA SER A 209 -2.21 -18.91 18.53
C SER A 209 -2.33 -17.54 17.85
N ALA A 210 -3.15 -17.44 16.80
CA ALA A 210 -3.57 -16.14 16.26
C ALA A 210 -4.30 -15.39 17.38
N GLU A 211 -3.71 -14.30 17.88
CA GLU A 211 -4.21 -13.62 19.08
C GLU A 211 -4.14 -12.10 19.00
N SER A 212 -3.59 -11.53 17.92
CA SER A 212 -3.43 -10.08 17.84
C SER A 212 -4.66 -9.41 17.22
N MET A 213 -4.99 -8.21 17.72
CA MET A 213 -6.10 -7.41 17.22
C MET A 213 -5.86 -7.01 15.76
N GLU A 214 -4.60 -6.83 15.38
CA GLU A 214 -4.13 -6.43 14.08
C GLU A 214 -4.52 -7.44 13.00
N GLU A 215 -4.39 -8.75 13.27
CA GLU A 215 -4.79 -9.82 12.36
C GLU A 215 -6.31 -9.81 12.10
N GLN A 216 -7.09 -9.63 13.17
CA GLN A 216 -8.55 -9.55 13.08
C GLN A 216 -8.99 -8.32 12.29
N MET A 217 -8.35 -7.17 12.54
CA MET A 217 -8.58 -5.94 11.78
C MET A 217 -8.22 -6.12 10.30
N SER A 218 -7.11 -6.80 10.02
CA SER A 218 -6.61 -7.05 8.67
C SER A 218 -7.61 -7.88 7.85
N ALA A 219 -8.06 -9.01 8.40
CA ALA A 219 -9.03 -9.91 7.76
C ALA A 219 -10.40 -9.23 7.54
N ARG A 220 -10.87 -8.45 8.53
CA ARG A 220 -12.12 -7.69 8.39
C ARG A 220 -12.01 -6.62 7.30
N ARG A 221 -10.88 -5.92 7.25
CA ARG A 221 -10.70 -4.80 6.33
C ARG A 221 -10.44 -5.24 4.89
N SER A 222 -9.86 -6.41 4.64
CA SER A 222 -9.77 -6.97 3.27
C SER A 222 -11.11 -7.43 2.71
N SER A 223 -12.07 -7.79 3.58
CA SER A 223 -13.39 -8.27 3.18
C SER A 223 -14.35 -7.16 2.74
N LEU A 224 -14.26 -5.97 3.35
CA LEU A 224 -15.17 -4.85 3.10
C LEU A 224 -15.10 -4.30 1.65
N PRO A 225 -13.90 -4.10 1.05
CA PRO A 225 -13.80 -3.59 -0.30
C PRO A 225 -14.24 -4.59 -1.36
N ALA A 226 -14.01 -5.90 -1.16
CA ALA A 226 -14.55 -6.93 -2.03
C ALA A 226 -16.09 -6.88 -2.06
N TRP A 227 -16.72 -6.64 -0.91
CA TRP A 227 -18.17 -6.46 -0.80
C TRP A 227 -18.69 -5.18 -1.46
N LEU A 228 -17.97 -4.06 -1.31
CA LEU A 228 -18.33 -2.79 -1.94
C LEU A 228 -18.20 -2.86 -3.47
N CYS A 229 -17.15 -3.49 -3.99
CA CYS A 229 -16.95 -3.68 -5.43
C CYS A 229 -18.02 -4.59 -6.07
N LEU A 230 -18.55 -5.56 -5.33
CA LEU A 230 -19.66 -6.42 -5.78
C LEU A 230 -21.00 -5.69 -5.88
N ARG A 231 -21.17 -4.53 -5.21
CA ARG A 231 -22.39 -3.72 -5.29
C ARG A 231 -22.35 -2.70 -6.41
N THR A 232 -21.16 -2.24 -6.82
CA THR A 232 -21.00 -1.22 -7.86
C THR A 232 -20.87 -1.81 -9.27
N SER A 233 -20.74 -3.13 -9.42
CA SER A 233 -20.71 -3.84 -10.70
C SER A 233 -22.08 -4.33 -11.19
N ARG A 234 -23.18 -3.83 -10.60
CA ARG A 234 -24.56 -4.04 -11.07
C ARG A 234 -25.16 -2.76 -11.62
#